data_AF-R5KSI2-F1
#
_entry.id   AF-R5KSI2-F1
#
_cell.length_a   1.000
_cell.length_b   1.000
_cell.length_c   1.000
_cell.angle_alpha   90.00
_cell.angle_beta   90.00
_cell.angle_gamma   90.00
#
_symmetry.space_group_name_H-M   'P 1'
#
loop_
_entity.id
_entity.type
_entity.pdbx_description
1 polymer ?
#
loop_
_entity_poly.entity_id
_entity_poly.type
_entity_poly.pdbx_seq_one_letter_code
_entity_poly.pdbx_strand_id
1 'polypeptide(L)'
;MTKLKAIDRLNRRVPPMRPKVENITNGIANAVKKTRKKIGGGASSKLERSPQTDILVQSNTQTKAAAQKTESKRTDTKTRLGDFLVSQNRLLAEKYMDDLERVAQQIPEASFYRELNTTNTKELPSILDKLEKRTEQYSQRGYSGVIRDGVRATMFIPDAEKNYVKIVNEMQKKGYKIAKTFAEDANGNIVLDKNGIPKMVDDIDVRFGDNAVPSGYEDVQMRFEKNGNLYELLILPGPNYLAIKNKEHELVYENFRKYDTFVKDDGAKQIIKAIKKEYHKLTKGLYADAKHRDASGAKKSEQITFTREGVESVDKLFKSLKTLFLGKFNAQPPSKRSKPNFKQTKTYQNLDMVEQNLRKVLDLYKPID
;
A
#
# COMPACT_ATOMS: atom_id res chain seq x y z
N MET A 1 -62.98 19.17 26.79
CA MET A 1 -63.84 17.96 26.81
C MET A 1 -64.10 17.61 25.34
N THR A 2 -63.82 16.44 24.76
CA THR A 2 -63.88 15.05 25.24
C THR A 2 -62.99 14.16 24.32
N LYS A 3 -62.77 12.90 24.73
CA LYS A 3 -61.71 11.93 24.38
C LYS A 3 -61.93 11.07 23.10
N LEU A 4 -60.81 10.78 22.40
CA LEU A 4 -60.19 9.48 22.03
C LEU A 4 -61.01 8.19 21.68
N LYS A 5 -60.38 7.39 20.77
CA LYS A 5 -60.44 5.92 20.47
C LYS A 5 -61.22 5.54 19.19
N ALA A 6 -60.88 4.54 18.40
CA ALA A 6 -59.75 3.61 18.23
C ALA A 6 -60.01 2.81 16.93
N ILE A 7 -58.98 2.37 16.22
CA ILE A 7 -59.09 1.33 15.18
C ILE A 7 -58.06 0.26 15.52
N ASP A 8 -58.54 -0.95 15.80
CA ASP A 8 -57.75 -2.13 16.18
C ASP A 8 -57.98 -3.24 15.12
N ARG A 9 -56.86 -3.82 14.66
CA ARG A 9 -56.60 -5.20 14.16
C ARG A 9 -57.48 -5.83 13.05
N LEU A 10 -56.82 -6.28 11.96
CA LEU A 10 -56.85 -7.70 11.56
C LEU A 10 -55.69 -8.11 10.62
N ASN A 11 -54.99 -9.19 11.01
CA ASN A 11 -53.95 -9.92 10.26
C ASN A 11 -54.50 -10.64 9.02
N ARG A 12 -53.74 -10.68 7.91
CA ARG A 12 -53.77 -11.81 6.95
C ARG A 12 -52.40 -12.03 6.29
N ARG A 13 -51.91 -13.26 6.47
CA ARG A 13 -50.70 -13.87 5.87
C ARG A 13 -50.87 -14.07 4.36
N VAL A 14 -49.82 -13.85 3.57
CA VAL A 14 -49.65 -14.43 2.23
C VAL A 14 -48.22 -15.01 2.14
N PRO A 15 -48.01 -16.25 1.65
CA PRO A 15 -46.76 -17.02 1.79
C PRO A 15 -45.71 -16.77 0.66
N PRO A 16 -44.45 -17.22 0.84
CA PRO A 16 -43.34 -16.90 -0.06
C PRO A 16 -43.28 -17.82 -1.28
N MET A 17 -43.06 -17.26 -2.48
CA MET A 17 -42.74 -18.05 -3.67
C MET A 17 -41.24 -17.99 -3.99
N ARG A 18 -40.55 -19.12 -3.78
CA ARG A 18 -39.33 -19.47 -4.50
C ARG A 18 -39.73 -20.26 -5.75
N PRO A 19 -39.03 -20.15 -6.89
CA PRO A 19 -38.95 -21.24 -7.85
C PRO A 19 -37.86 -22.23 -7.43
N LYS A 20 -38.20 -23.53 -7.41
CA LYS A 20 -37.26 -24.66 -7.36
C LYS A 20 -36.67 -24.90 -8.76
N VAL A 21 -35.44 -25.40 -8.77
CA VAL A 21 -34.69 -25.89 -9.94
C VAL A 21 -35.28 -27.21 -10.42
N GLU A 22 -35.43 -27.39 -11.73
CA GLU A 22 -35.44 -28.71 -12.37
C GLU A 22 -34.49 -28.73 -13.57
N ASN A 23 -33.82 -29.87 -13.69
CA ASN A 23 -32.77 -30.20 -14.63
C ASN A 23 -33.27 -30.27 -16.08
N ILE A 24 -32.55 -29.65 -17.00
CA ILE A 24 -32.46 -30.12 -18.39
C ILE A 24 -30.98 -30.25 -18.74
N THR A 25 -30.48 -31.47 -18.60
CA THR A 25 -29.32 -31.94 -19.36
C THR A 25 -29.80 -32.44 -20.70
N ASN A 26 -29.31 -31.86 -21.79
CA ASN A 26 -28.98 -32.59 -23.02
C ASN A 26 -27.91 -31.81 -23.76
N GLY A 27 -26.78 -32.48 -23.99
CA GLY A 27 -25.54 -31.89 -24.42
C GLY A 27 -25.54 -31.43 -25.88
N ILE A 28 -24.53 -30.64 -26.20
CA ILE A 28 -23.61 -30.85 -27.31
C ILE A 28 -22.33 -30.11 -26.92
N ALA A 29 -21.24 -30.86 -26.81
CA ALA A 29 -19.90 -30.33 -26.74
C ALA A 29 -19.60 -29.55 -28.01
N ASN A 30 -19.04 -28.35 -27.89
CA ASN A 30 -18.18 -27.81 -28.93
C ASN A 30 -17.12 -26.91 -28.30
N ALA A 31 -15.93 -27.49 -28.18
CA ALA A 31 -14.69 -26.79 -27.96
C ALA A 31 -14.42 -25.88 -29.17
N VAL A 32 -14.59 -24.57 -28.99
CA VAL A 32 -14.09 -23.60 -29.97
C VAL A 32 -12.73 -23.10 -29.52
N LYS A 33 -11.69 -23.66 -30.12
CA LYS A 33 -10.31 -23.14 -30.09
C LYS A 33 -10.35 -21.66 -30.50
N LYS A 34 -9.98 -20.74 -29.60
CA LYS A 34 -9.68 -19.36 -29.97
C LYS A 34 -8.36 -19.34 -30.75
N THR A 35 -8.47 -19.33 -32.07
CA THR A 35 -7.39 -19.07 -33.02
C THR A 35 -6.89 -17.64 -32.82
N ARG A 36 -5.67 -17.51 -32.29
CA ARG A 36 -5.00 -16.21 -32.08
C ARG A 36 -4.47 -15.72 -33.42
N LYS A 37 -5.17 -14.76 -34.05
CA LYS A 37 -4.70 -14.09 -35.26
C LYS A 37 -3.52 -13.17 -34.88
N LYS A 38 -2.29 -13.58 -35.22
CA LYS A 38 -1.10 -12.73 -35.21
C LYS A 38 -1.24 -11.72 -36.37
N ILE A 39 -1.24 -10.43 -36.04
CA ILE A 39 -0.88 -9.37 -37.00
C ILE A 39 0.46 -8.85 -36.50
N GLY A 40 1.49 -9.06 -37.31
CA GLY A 40 2.85 -8.58 -37.06
C GLY A 40 3.02 -7.12 -37.45
N GLY A 41 3.82 -6.43 -36.67
CA GLY A 41 4.39 -5.11 -36.93
C GLY A 41 5.47 -4.89 -35.87
N GLY A 42 6.74 -4.94 -36.27
CA GLY A 42 7.88 -5.08 -35.38
C GLY A 42 8.29 -3.79 -34.65
N ALA A 43 8.80 -3.97 -33.43
CA ALA A 43 9.96 -3.27 -32.84
C ALA A 43 10.10 -3.70 -31.37
N SER A 44 11.19 -4.40 -31.05
CA SER A 44 11.68 -4.80 -29.71
C SER A 44 10.79 -5.73 -28.83
N SER A 45 11.42 -6.72 -28.21
CA SER A 45 10.79 -7.81 -27.47
C SER A 45 10.13 -7.32 -26.16
N LYS A 46 8.80 -7.49 -26.04
CA LYS A 46 8.01 -7.24 -24.80
C LYS A 46 8.30 -8.20 -23.63
N LEU A 47 9.33 -9.05 -23.72
CA LEU A 47 9.61 -10.11 -22.74
C LEU A 47 10.76 -9.78 -21.78
N GLU A 48 11.54 -8.71 -22.01
CA GLU A 48 12.64 -8.31 -21.11
C GLU A 48 12.20 -7.39 -19.95
N ARG A 49 10.91 -7.04 -19.86
CA ARG A 49 10.35 -6.13 -18.84
C ARG A 49 9.43 -6.82 -17.82
N SER A 50 9.43 -8.14 -17.79
CA SER A 50 8.74 -8.91 -16.74
C SER A 50 9.62 -8.90 -15.48
N PRO A 51 9.06 -8.72 -14.27
CA PRO A 51 9.86 -8.75 -13.04
C PRO A 51 10.57 -10.12 -12.92
N GLN A 52 11.90 -10.11 -12.99
CA GLN A 52 12.70 -11.31 -12.81
C GLN A 52 12.83 -11.58 -11.31
N THR A 53 12.36 -12.75 -10.87
CA THR A 53 12.46 -13.20 -9.49
C THR A 53 13.92 -13.30 -9.06
N ASP A 54 14.26 -12.75 -7.89
CA ASP A 54 15.57 -12.98 -7.25
C ASP A 54 15.84 -14.48 -7.12
N ILE A 55 17.00 -14.92 -7.60
CA ILE A 55 17.44 -16.33 -7.65
C ILE A 55 17.56 -16.95 -6.24
N LEU A 56 17.50 -16.15 -5.17
CA LEU A 56 17.56 -16.60 -3.78
C LEU A 56 16.20 -16.98 -3.15
N VAL A 57 15.09 -16.97 -3.91
CA VAL A 57 13.78 -17.37 -3.39
C VAL A 57 13.20 -18.54 -4.19
N GLN A 58 13.80 -19.72 -4.04
CA GLN A 58 13.02 -20.97 -4.11
C GLN A 58 12.43 -21.24 -2.73
N SER A 59 11.42 -20.46 -2.33
CA SER A 59 10.61 -20.80 -1.16
C SER A 59 9.55 -21.83 -1.58
N ASN A 60 9.64 -23.03 -1.02
CA ASN A 60 8.70 -24.15 -1.15
C ASN A 60 7.24 -23.70 -1.38
N THR A 61 6.76 -23.91 -2.60
CA THR A 61 5.40 -23.59 -3.07
C THR A 61 4.31 -24.50 -2.49
N GLN A 62 4.63 -25.40 -1.56
CA GLN A 62 3.66 -26.37 -1.02
C GLN A 62 2.93 -25.92 0.26
N THR A 63 3.33 -24.84 0.92
CA THR A 63 2.69 -24.42 2.19
C THR A 63 1.58 -23.37 2.03
N LYS A 64 1.41 -22.74 0.87
CA LYS A 64 0.35 -21.73 0.66
C LYS A 64 -1.04 -22.32 0.39
N ALA A 65 -1.15 -23.58 -0.03
CA ALA A 65 -2.43 -24.23 -0.31
C ALA A 65 -3.19 -24.68 0.96
N ALA A 66 -2.50 -24.86 2.09
CA ALA A 66 -3.11 -25.37 3.33
C ALA A 66 -3.65 -24.28 4.28
N ALA A 67 -3.31 -23.01 4.08
CA ALA A 67 -3.77 -21.90 4.93
C ALA A 67 -5.11 -21.26 4.50
N GLN A 68 -5.68 -21.66 3.36
CA GLN A 68 -6.92 -21.11 2.80
C GLN A 68 -8.20 -21.86 3.20
N LYS A 69 -8.16 -22.69 4.25
CA LYS A 69 -9.38 -23.25 4.87
C LYS A 69 -9.59 -22.68 6.27
N THR A 70 -9.67 -21.36 6.38
CA THR A 70 -10.46 -20.76 7.45
C THR A 70 -11.88 -20.63 6.93
N GLU A 71 -12.81 -21.30 7.61
CA GLU A 71 -14.24 -21.24 7.33
C GLU A 71 -14.67 -19.79 7.13
N SER A 72 -15.05 -19.45 5.90
CA SER A 72 -15.70 -18.20 5.60
C SER A 72 -17.08 -18.23 6.27
N LYS A 73 -17.17 -17.72 7.50
CA LYS A 73 -18.43 -17.18 7.99
C LYS A 73 -18.87 -16.17 6.94
N ARG A 74 -19.87 -16.53 6.13
CA ARG A 74 -20.57 -15.63 5.22
C ARG A 74 -21.19 -14.54 6.10
N THR A 75 -20.44 -13.49 6.31
CA THR A 75 -20.93 -12.23 6.85
C THR A 75 -21.81 -11.65 5.76
N ASP A 76 -23.07 -11.37 6.09
CA ASP A 76 -23.98 -10.71 5.16
C ASP A 76 -23.47 -9.28 4.91
N THR A 77 -22.79 -9.08 3.80
CA THR A 77 -22.13 -7.82 3.38
C THR A 77 -23.07 -6.90 2.59
N LYS A 78 -24.35 -7.28 2.42
CA LYS A 78 -25.28 -6.55 1.55
C LYS A 78 -25.96 -5.35 2.22
N THR A 79 -25.75 -5.13 3.51
CA THR A 79 -26.52 -4.15 4.30
C THR A 79 -25.67 -3.06 4.97
N ARG A 80 -24.35 -3.03 4.74
CA ARG A 80 -23.45 -2.05 5.36
C ARG A 80 -23.07 -0.96 4.36
N LEU A 81 -23.28 0.31 4.74
CA LEU A 81 -22.90 1.48 3.93
C LEU A 81 -21.41 1.46 3.52
N GLY A 82 -20.54 0.92 4.37
CA GLY A 82 -19.12 0.73 4.06
C GLY A 82 -18.85 -0.26 2.92
N ASP A 83 -19.63 -1.33 2.82
CA ASP A 83 -19.48 -2.33 1.75
C ASP A 83 -19.99 -1.78 0.40
N PHE A 84 -21.03 -0.94 0.43
CA PHE A 84 -21.47 -0.17 -0.73
C PHE A 84 -20.38 0.78 -1.21
N LEU A 85 -19.74 1.54 -0.31
CA LEU A 85 -18.64 2.46 -0.63
C LEU A 85 -17.47 1.72 -1.32
N VAL A 86 -17.03 0.59 -0.77
CA VAL A 86 -15.96 -0.21 -1.38
C VAL A 86 -16.39 -0.74 -2.75
N SER A 87 -17.63 -1.18 -2.90
CA SER A 87 -18.16 -1.66 -4.19
C SER A 87 -18.19 -0.55 -5.24
N GLN A 88 -18.58 0.68 -4.88
CA GLN A 88 -18.51 1.83 -5.78
C GLN A 88 -17.08 2.16 -6.17
N ASN A 89 -16.15 2.15 -5.21
CA ASN A 89 -14.73 2.36 -5.50
C ASN A 89 -14.19 1.31 -6.48
N ARG A 90 -14.63 0.04 -6.39
CA ARG A 90 -14.22 -1.02 -7.34
C ARG A 90 -14.69 -0.73 -8.76
N LEU A 91 -15.95 -0.30 -8.93
CA LEU A 91 -16.46 0.09 -10.24
C LEU A 91 -15.72 1.32 -10.81
N LEU A 92 -15.38 2.28 -9.96
CA LEU A 92 -14.57 3.44 -10.36
C LEU A 92 -13.15 3.02 -10.74
N ALA A 93 -12.55 2.10 -9.99
CA ALA A 93 -11.20 1.60 -10.23
C ALA A 93 -11.11 0.85 -11.57
N GLU A 94 -12.09 0.01 -11.92
CA GLU A 94 -12.13 -0.69 -13.21
C GLU A 94 -12.11 0.31 -14.38
N LYS A 95 -12.99 1.31 -14.36
CA LYS A 95 -13.02 2.38 -15.37
C LYS A 95 -11.72 3.17 -15.40
N TYR A 96 -11.14 3.43 -14.23
CA TYR A 96 -9.88 4.14 -14.12
C TYR A 96 -8.72 3.35 -14.74
N MET A 97 -8.63 2.04 -14.51
CA MET A 97 -7.64 1.18 -15.17
C MET A 97 -7.80 1.20 -16.69
N ASP A 98 -9.04 1.18 -17.21
CA ASP A 98 -9.31 1.28 -18.66
C ASP A 98 -8.84 2.61 -19.24
N ASP A 99 -9.01 3.70 -18.50
CA ASP A 99 -8.53 5.01 -18.91
C ASP A 99 -7.00 5.06 -18.91
N LEU A 100 -6.34 4.56 -17.86
CA LEU A 100 -4.87 4.54 -17.74
C LEU A 100 -4.20 3.65 -18.77
N GLU A 101 -4.79 2.50 -19.09
CA GLU A 101 -4.28 1.63 -20.16
C GLU A 101 -4.27 2.35 -21.51
N ARG A 102 -5.33 3.12 -21.81
CA ARG A 102 -5.39 3.93 -23.03
C ARG A 102 -4.42 5.11 -22.97
N VAL A 103 -4.23 5.74 -21.81
CA VAL A 103 -3.23 6.81 -21.64
C VAL A 103 -1.82 6.28 -21.90
N ALA A 104 -1.49 5.11 -21.35
CA ALA A 104 -0.19 4.47 -21.59
C ALA A 104 0.05 4.20 -23.08
N GLN A 105 -1.00 3.86 -23.85
CA GLN A 105 -0.87 3.65 -25.30
C GLN A 105 -0.59 4.93 -26.09
N GLN A 106 -0.88 6.12 -25.54
CA GLN A 106 -0.62 7.42 -26.20
C GLN A 106 0.78 7.96 -25.89
N ILE A 107 1.49 7.40 -24.92
CA ILE A 107 2.81 7.88 -24.47
C ILE A 107 3.82 6.76 -24.75
N PRO A 108 4.67 6.88 -25.79
CA PRO A 108 5.53 5.79 -26.26
C PRO A 108 6.39 5.11 -25.17
N GLU A 109 6.91 5.91 -24.23
CA GLU A 109 7.75 5.45 -23.13
C GLU A 109 6.98 5.02 -21.87
N ALA A 110 5.68 5.29 -21.79
CA ALA A 110 4.89 4.89 -20.63
C ALA A 110 4.46 3.42 -20.74
N SER A 111 4.25 2.80 -19.58
CA SER A 111 3.65 1.47 -19.52
C SER A 111 2.66 1.35 -18.38
N PHE A 112 1.69 0.47 -18.58
CA PHE A 112 0.66 0.14 -17.61
C PHE A 112 0.39 -1.35 -17.67
N TYR A 113 0.40 -1.98 -16.49
CA TYR A 113 0.25 -3.42 -16.32
C TYR A 113 -0.88 -3.66 -15.31
N ARG A 114 -1.99 -4.26 -15.75
CA ARG A 114 -3.15 -4.52 -14.88
C ARG A 114 -2.81 -5.51 -13.78
N GLU A 115 -2.00 -6.49 -14.11
CA GLU A 115 -1.50 -7.53 -13.21
C GLU A 115 -0.65 -6.99 -12.06
N LEU A 116 -0.05 -5.80 -12.22
CA LEU A 116 0.71 -5.12 -11.16
C LEU A 116 -0.18 -4.19 -10.31
N ASN A 117 -1.43 -3.95 -10.73
CA ASN A 117 -2.41 -3.09 -10.07
C ASN A 117 -3.43 -3.90 -9.25
N THR A 118 -2.94 -4.84 -8.42
CA THR A 118 -3.78 -5.78 -7.65
C THR A 118 -4.53 -5.15 -6.47
N THR A 119 -4.11 -3.97 -6.01
CA THR A 119 -4.71 -3.25 -4.88
C THR A 119 -5.18 -1.86 -5.31
N ASN A 120 -6.02 -1.81 -6.33
CA ASN A 120 -6.53 -0.57 -6.93
C ASN A 120 -7.65 0.12 -6.13
N THR A 121 -8.13 -0.53 -5.07
CA THR A 121 -9.12 0.02 -4.14
C THR A 121 -8.69 -0.14 -2.71
N LYS A 122 -9.05 0.84 -1.88
CA LYS A 122 -8.83 0.76 -0.45
C LYS A 122 -9.96 -0.02 0.22
N GLU A 123 -9.59 -1.01 1.01
CA GLU A 123 -10.54 -1.85 1.74
C GLU A 123 -11.08 -1.17 3.00
N LEU A 124 -12.31 -1.54 3.39
CA LEU A 124 -13.06 -0.91 4.48
C LEU A 124 -12.28 -0.80 5.80
N PRO A 125 -11.57 -1.84 6.31
CA PRO A 125 -10.80 -1.70 7.54
C PRO A 125 -9.74 -0.60 7.48
N SER A 126 -9.09 -0.42 6.31
CA SER A 126 -8.09 0.61 6.11
C SER A 126 -8.69 2.01 5.97
N ILE A 127 -9.89 2.10 5.39
CA ILE A 127 -10.67 3.36 5.35
C ILE A 127 -11.04 3.78 6.77
N LEU A 128 -11.60 2.87 7.57
CA LEU A 128 -12.01 3.15 8.95
C LEU A 128 -10.82 3.53 9.83
N ASP A 129 -9.71 2.78 9.76
CA ASP A 129 -8.47 3.09 10.50
C ASP A 129 -7.94 4.50 10.16
N LYS A 130 -8.02 4.93 8.89
CA LYS A 130 -7.62 6.29 8.50
C LYS A 130 -8.56 7.35 9.05
N LEU A 131 -9.87 7.14 8.99
CA LEU A 131 -10.86 8.09 9.51
C LEU A 131 -10.73 8.27 11.02
N GLU A 132 -10.54 7.16 11.75
CA GLU A 132 -10.33 7.17 13.20
C GLU A 132 -9.07 7.97 13.58
N LYS A 133 -7.97 7.77 12.87
CA LYS A 133 -6.70 8.49 13.15
C LYS A 133 -6.71 9.96 12.74
N ARG A 134 -7.70 10.40 11.97
CA ARG A 134 -7.75 11.74 11.35
C ARG A 134 -9.08 12.43 11.59
N THR A 135 -9.69 12.23 12.76
CA THR A 135 -11.02 12.77 13.07
C THR A 135 -11.09 14.29 12.95
N GLU A 136 -10.06 15.02 13.39
CA GLU A 136 -9.98 16.49 13.24
C GLU A 136 -9.89 16.92 11.77
N GLN A 137 -9.11 16.21 10.95
CA GLN A 137 -9.05 16.49 9.52
C GLN A 137 -10.37 16.15 8.84
N TYR A 138 -11.06 15.10 9.29
CA TYR A 138 -12.36 14.72 8.74
C TYR A 138 -13.42 15.78 9.01
N SER A 139 -13.47 16.35 10.20
CA SER A 139 -14.43 17.43 10.51
C SER A 139 -14.17 18.69 9.68
N GLN A 140 -12.91 18.97 9.34
CA GLN A 140 -12.54 20.15 8.55
C GLN A 140 -12.67 19.92 7.02
N ARG A 141 -12.37 18.72 6.54
CA ARG A 141 -12.11 18.44 5.11
C ARG A 141 -13.06 17.39 4.51
N GLY A 142 -13.90 16.75 5.32
CA GLY A 142 -14.81 15.69 4.91
C GLY A 142 -14.11 14.42 4.42
N TYR A 143 -14.88 13.50 3.82
CA TYR A 143 -14.37 12.20 3.38
C TYR A 143 -13.28 12.31 2.31
N SER A 144 -13.51 13.08 1.24
CA SER A 144 -12.56 13.27 0.15
C SER A 144 -11.31 14.07 0.57
N GLY A 145 -11.38 14.80 1.67
CA GLY A 145 -10.21 15.44 2.29
C GLY A 145 -9.31 14.47 3.04
N VAL A 146 -9.86 13.38 3.59
CA VAL A 146 -9.12 12.39 4.39
C VAL A 146 -8.74 11.15 3.60
N ILE A 147 -9.67 10.62 2.81
CA ILE A 147 -9.49 9.41 2.00
C ILE A 147 -9.27 9.83 0.55
N ARG A 148 -8.01 10.11 0.24
CA ARG A 148 -7.56 10.53 -1.09
C ARG A 148 -7.02 9.39 -1.97
N ASP A 149 -6.89 8.20 -1.39
CA ASP A 149 -6.38 6.97 -2.00
C ASP A 149 -7.44 5.84 -2.07
N GLY A 150 -8.73 6.21 -2.08
CA GLY A 150 -9.84 5.25 -2.13
C GLY A 150 -9.86 4.43 -3.42
N VAL A 151 -9.57 5.09 -4.54
CA VAL A 151 -9.27 4.49 -5.85
C VAL A 151 -7.85 4.89 -6.20
N ARG A 152 -7.02 3.92 -6.56
CA ARG A 152 -5.61 4.16 -6.86
C ARG A 152 -5.08 3.29 -7.99
N ALA A 153 -4.03 3.76 -8.65
CA ALA A 153 -3.32 3.01 -9.67
C ALA A 153 -1.83 3.31 -9.62
N THR A 154 -1.05 2.46 -10.29
CA THR A 154 0.37 2.68 -10.57
C THR A 154 0.59 2.64 -12.09
N MET A 155 1.23 3.67 -12.62
CA MET A 155 1.77 3.73 -13.97
C MET A 155 3.29 3.83 -13.94
N PHE A 156 3.92 3.51 -15.06
CA PHE A 156 5.37 3.51 -15.18
C PHE A 156 5.81 4.40 -16.33
N ILE A 157 6.84 5.21 -16.08
CA ILE A 157 7.50 6.00 -17.12
C ILE A 157 8.96 6.26 -16.69
N PRO A 158 9.94 6.10 -17.59
CA PRO A 158 11.32 6.48 -17.32
C PRO A 158 11.43 7.96 -16.93
N ASP A 159 12.40 8.31 -16.08
CA ASP A 159 12.60 9.67 -15.54
C ASP A 159 11.26 10.30 -15.08
N ALA A 160 10.53 9.55 -14.26
CA ALA A 160 9.17 9.90 -13.84
C ALA A 160 9.06 11.33 -13.28
N GLU A 161 10.10 11.84 -12.62
CA GLU A 161 10.15 13.21 -12.11
C GLU A 161 10.08 14.29 -13.20
N LYS A 162 10.53 13.99 -14.41
CA LYS A 162 10.47 14.88 -15.58
C LYS A 162 9.28 14.56 -16.47
N ASN A 163 8.99 13.28 -16.66
CA ASN A 163 8.07 12.82 -17.69
C ASN A 163 6.61 12.67 -17.21
N TYR A 164 6.31 12.76 -15.90
CA TYR A 164 4.94 12.64 -15.40
C TYR A 164 3.97 13.67 -16.03
N VAL A 165 4.46 14.84 -16.46
CA VAL A 165 3.66 15.86 -17.14
C VAL A 165 3.03 15.35 -18.44
N LYS A 166 3.66 14.38 -19.12
CA LYS A 166 3.09 13.73 -20.32
C LYS A 166 1.84 12.93 -19.96
N ILE A 167 1.87 12.21 -18.84
CA ILE A 167 0.72 11.49 -18.29
C ILE A 167 -0.39 12.48 -17.91
N VAL A 168 -0.04 13.59 -17.26
CA VAL A 168 -1.01 14.65 -16.92
C VAL A 168 -1.75 15.16 -18.15
N ASN A 169 -1.02 15.47 -19.23
CA ASN A 169 -1.62 16.02 -20.45
C ASN A 169 -2.61 15.02 -21.09
N GLU A 170 -2.28 13.74 -21.16
CA GLU A 170 -3.18 12.72 -21.71
C GLU A 170 -4.38 12.45 -20.78
N MET A 171 -4.17 12.49 -19.47
CA MET A 171 -5.25 12.41 -18.48
C MET A 171 -6.23 13.58 -18.62
N GLN A 172 -5.74 14.80 -18.88
CA GLN A 172 -6.58 15.98 -19.11
C GLN A 172 -7.46 15.85 -20.36
N LYS A 173 -6.93 15.29 -21.46
CA LYS A 173 -7.73 14.98 -22.67
C LYS A 173 -8.89 14.00 -22.39
N LYS A 174 -8.75 13.17 -21.35
CA LYS A 174 -9.80 12.25 -20.87
C LYS A 174 -10.75 12.86 -19.84
N GLY A 175 -10.64 14.17 -19.58
CA GLY A 175 -11.49 14.90 -18.65
C GLY A 175 -11.10 14.76 -17.17
N TYR A 176 -9.89 14.27 -16.87
CA TYR A 176 -9.35 14.34 -15.52
C TYR A 176 -8.73 15.72 -15.27
N LYS A 177 -8.87 16.25 -14.06
CA LYS A 177 -8.17 17.47 -13.61
C LYS A 177 -7.28 17.11 -12.43
N ILE A 178 -6.17 17.81 -12.25
CA ILE A 178 -5.37 17.64 -11.04
C ILE A 178 -6.22 18.13 -9.86
N ALA A 179 -6.40 17.28 -8.87
CA ALA A 179 -7.14 17.63 -7.67
C ALA A 179 -6.36 18.68 -6.88
N LYS A 180 -7.08 19.57 -6.20
CA LYS A 180 -6.49 20.54 -5.28
C LYS A 180 -6.42 19.97 -3.86
N THR A 181 -5.47 20.45 -3.08
CA THR A 181 -5.33 20.19 -1.64
C THR A 181 -4.87 21.46 -0.91
N PHE A 182 -4.99 21.48 0.41
CA PHE A 182 -4.43 22.56 1.21
C PHE A 182 -2.90 22.52 1.17
N ALA A 183 -2.28 23.69 1.05
CA ALA A 183 -0.86 23.84 1.30
C ALA A 183 -0.60 23.62 2.79
N GLU A 184 0.41 22.82 3.12
CA GLU A 184 0.81 22.53 4.49
C GLU A 184 2.26 22.99 4.73
N ASP A 185 2.56 23.47 5.93
CA ASP A 185 3.93 23.78 6.37
C ASP A 185 4.70 22.50 6.74
N ALA A 186 5.97 22.64 7.15
CA ALA A 186 6.80 21.50 7.56
C ALA A 186 6.26 20.72 8.78
N ASN A 187 5.34 21.31 9.54
CA ASN A 187 4.68 20.70 10.70
C ASN A 187 3.29 20.14 10.36
N GLY A 188 2.83 20.28 9.11
CA GLY A 188 1.52 19.81 8.66
C GLY A 188 0.38 20.80 8.93
N ASN A 189 0.66 22.05 9.29
CA ASN A 189 -0.38 23.07 9.49
C ASN A 189 -0.80 23.67 8.15
N ILE A 190 -2.10 23.97 8.01
CA ILE A 190 -2.65 24.63 6.81
C ILE A 190 -2.07 26.04 6.68
N VAL A 191 -1.47 26.33 5.54
CA VAL A 191 -0.96 27.66 5.20
C VAL A 191 -2.12 28.53 4.72
N LEU A 192 -2.28 29.71 5.33
CA LEU A 192 -3.27 30.71 4.93
C LEU A 192 -2.64 31.72 3.94
N ASP A 193 -3.45 32.24 3.03
CA ASP A 193 -3.07 33.37 2.19
C ASP A 193 -3.16 34.70 2.94
N LYS A 194 -2.84 35.81 2.26
CA LYS A 194 -2.85 37.16 2.83
C LYS A 194 -4.22 37.62 3.37
N ASN A 195 -5.31 36.95 2.99
CA ASN A 195 -6.67 37.25 3.41
C ASN A 195 -7.15 36.30 4.53
N GLY A 196 -6.28 35.41 5.02
CA GLY A 196 -6.65 34.41 6.02
C GLY A 196 -7.39 33.20 5.44
N ILE A 197 -7.40 33.02 4.12
CA ILE A 197 -8.07 31.89 3.45
C ILE A 197 -7.07 30.75 3.24
N PRO A 198 -7.43 29.48 3.49
CA PRO A 198 -6.54 28.35 3.20
C PRO A 198 -6.02 28.37 1.76
N LYS A 199 -4.68 28.37 1.62
CA LYS A 199 -4.04 28.33 0.31
C LYS A 199 -4.22 26.93 -0.29
N MET A 200 -4.74 26.87 -1.51
CA MET A 200 -4.88 25.63 -2.27
C MET A 200 -3.72 25.45 -3.24
N VAL A 201 -3.22 24.23 -3.36
CA VAL A 201 -2.16 23.83 -4.30
C VAL A 201 -2.59 22.57 -5.07
N ASP A 202 -1.90 22.29 -6.17
CA ASP A 202 -2.05 21.02 -6.88
C ASP A 202 -1.61 19.86 -5.98
N ASP A 203 -2.42 18.80 -5.90
CA ASP A 203 -2.09 17.59 -5.16
C ASP A 203 -1.15 16.71 -5.99
N ILE A 204 0.10 17.16 -6.05
CA ILE A 204 1.22 16.50 -6.70
C ILE A 204 2.38 16.51 -5.71
N ASP A 205 2.89 15.32 -5.43
CA ASP A 205 4.06 15.08 -4.59
C ASP A 205 5.14 14.41 -5.45
N VAL A 206 6.20 15.14 -5.78
CA VAL A 206 7.34 14.64 -6.57
C VAL A 206 8.49 14.32 -5.61
N ARG A 207 8.67 13.03 -5.31
CA ARG A 207 9.63 12.55 -4.31
C ARG A 207 10.82 11.89 -5.01
N PHE A 208 11.80 12.69 -5.41
CA PHE A 208 13.03 12.22 -6.06
C PHE A 208 14.26 12.94 -5.51
N GLY A 209 15.42 12.28 -5.60
CA GLY A 209 16.68 12.85 -5.14
C GLY A 209 16.63 13.22 -3.65
N ASP A 210 16.92 14.49 -3.33
CA ASP A 210 16.89 14.99 -1.95
C ASP A 210 15.48 14.99 -1.33
N ASN A 211 14.43 14.95 -2.15
CA ASN A 211 13.02 14.86 -1.71
C ASN A 211 12.52 13.40 -1.59
N ALA A 212 13.37 12.41 -1.86
CA ALA A 212 13.00 11.01 -1.74
C ALA A 212 12.65 10.62 -0.30
N VAL A 213 11.82 9.58 -0.15
CA VAL A 213 11.53 9.01 1.17
C VAL A 213 12.84 8.48 1.80
N PRO A 214 13.05 8.55 3.12
CA PRO A 214 14.31 8.17 3.75
C PRO A 214 14.85 6.76 3.40
N SER A 215 13.99 5.84 3.00
CA SER A 215 14.34 4.49 2.52
C SER A 215 14.96 4.47 1.12
N GLY A 216 15.01 5.60 0.40
CA GLY A 216 15.40 5.69 -1.00
C GLY A 216 14.26 5.47 -2.00
N TYR A 217 13.02 5.31 -1.50
CA TYR A 217 11.85 5.19 -2.36
C TYR A 217 11.53 6.54 -3.01
N GLU A 218 11.39 6.49 -4.34
CA GLU A 218 11.12 7.60 -5.23
C GLU A 218 9.86 7.35 -6.04
N ASP A 219 9.01 8.36 -6.17
CA ASP A 219 7.81 8.34 -7.00
C ASP A 219 7.24 9.73 -7.23
N VAL A 220 6.36 9.84 -8.23
CA VAL A 220 5.38 10.93 -8.27
C VAL A 220 4.06 10.36 -7.76
N GLN A 221 3.52 10.97 -6.71
CA GLN A 221 2.20 10.64 -6.19
C GLN A 221 1.29 11.83 -6.42
N MET A 222 0.21 11.63 -7.18
CA MET A 222 -0.70 12.72 -7.52
C MET A 222 -2.15 12.28 -7.51
N ARG A 223 -3.06 13.23 -7.30
CA ARG A 223 -4.50 12.95 -7.32
C ARG A 223 -5.16 13.67 -8.48
N PHE A 224 -6.01 12.94 -9.17
CA PHE A 224 -6.92 13.49 -10.17
C PHE A 224 -8.35 13.51 -9.64
N GLU A 225 -9.13 14.46 -10.14
CA GLU A 225 -10.57 14.49 -10.01
C GLU A 225 -11.25 14.30 -11.37
N LYS A 226 -12.35 13.55 -11.38
CA LYS A 226 -13.24 13.41 -12.54
C LYS A 226 -14.66 13.09 -12.05
N ASN A 227 -15.64 13.88 -12.51
CA ASN A 227 -17.05 13.74 -12.13
C ASN A 227 -17.28 13.68 -10.60
N GLY A 228 -16.55 14.51 -9.84
CA GLY A 228 -16.63 14.54 -8.38
C GLY A 228 -15.94 13.40 -7.63
N ASN A 229 -15.26 12.48 -8.33
CA ASN A 229 -14.52 11.37 -7.73
C ASN A 229 -13.02 11.65 -7.74
N LEU A 230 -12.31 11.17 -6.72
CA LEU A 230 -10.85 11.27 -6.60
C LEU A 230 -10.16 9.96 -6.99
N TYR A 231 -9.02 10.10 -7.67
CA TYR A 231 -8.21 9.01 -8.18
C TYR A 231 -6.74 9.28 -7.86
N GLU A 232 -6.11 8.41 -7.09
CA GLU A 232 -4.68 8.48 -6.85
C GLU A 232 -3.91 7.78 -7.97
N LEU A 233 -2.87 8.44 -8.47
CA LEU A 233 -1.90 7.85 -9.36
C LEU A 233 -0.52 7.87 -8.71
N LEU A 234 0.10 6.71 -8.60
CA LEU A 234 1.53 6.58 -8.37
C LEU A 234 2.22 6.41 -9.73
N ILE A 235 3.30 7.14 -9.94
CA ILE A 235 4.11 7.04 -11.15
C ILE A 235 5.52 6.65 -10.72
N LEU A 236 5.95 5.47 -11.19
CA LEU A 236 7.23 4.87 -10.83
C LEU A 236 8.15 4.79 -12.05
N PRO A 237 9.49 4.70 -11.85
CA PRO A 237 10.43 4.50 -12.95
C PRO A 237 10.16 3.24 -13.78
N GLY A 238 9.69 2.16 -13.15
CA GLY A 238 9.40 0.91 -13.85
C GLY A 238 8.89 -0.23 -12.95
N PRO A 239 8.60 -1.39 -13.55
CA PRO A 239 8.01 -2.54 -12.86
C PRO A 239 8.99 -3.24 -11.90
N ASN A 240 10.31 -3.25 -12.16
CA ASN A 240 11.27 -3.80 -11.20
C ASN A 240 11.32 -2.94 -9.94
N TYR A 241 11.23 -1.61 -10.10
CA TYR A 241 11.13 -0.66 -8.99
C TYR A 241 9.91 -0.95 -8.10
N LEU A 242 8.74 -1.21 -8.69
CA LEU A 242 7.55 -1.61 -7.93
C LEU A 242 7.74 -2.94 -7.20
N ALA A 243 8.41 -3.92 -7.82
CA ALA A 243 8.65 -5.20 -7.19
C ALA A 243 9.52 -5.05 -5.91
N ILE A 244 10.59 -4.26 -5.99
CA ILE A 244 11.41 -3.92 -4.82
C ILE A 244 10.60 -3.13 -3.78
N LYS A 245 9.80 -2.14 -4.20
CA LYS A 245 8.92 -1.40 -3.30
C LYS A 245 7.99 -2.32 -2.50
N ASN A 246 7.33 -3.25 -3.18
CA ASN A 246 6.38 -4.16 -2.52
C ASN A 246 7.11 -5.09 -1.53
N LYS A 247 8.29 -5.60 -1.90
CA LYS A 247 9.13 -6.44 -1.04
C LYS A 247 9.65 -5.67 0.18
N GLU A 248 10.16 -4.45 -0.01
CA GLU A 248 10.60 -3.57 1.07
C GLU A 248 9.44 -3.19 2.00
N HIS A 249 8.27 -2.89 1.43
CA HIS A 249 7.08 -2.55 2.20
C HIS A 249 6.70 -3.68 3.18
N GLU A 250 6.66 -4.91 2.68
CA GLU A 250 6.31 -6.09 3.47
C GLU A 250 7.38 -6.44 4.52
N LEU A 251 8.65 -6.46 4.11
CA LEU A 251 9.73 -6.99 4.94
C LEU A 251 10.29 -5.95 5.92
N VAL A 252 10.30 -4.67 5.55
CA VAL A 252 11.01 -3.62 6.28
C VAL A 252 10.03 -2.57 6.82
N TYR A 253 9.33 -1.86 5.94
CA TYR A 253 8.46 -0.74 6.34
C TYR A 253 7.39 -1.15 7.36
N GLU A 254 6.62 -2.21 7.10
CA GLU A 254 5.53 -2.63 7.99
C GLU A 254 6.04 -3.11 9.35
N ASN A 255 7.24 -3.69 9.42
CA ASN A 255 7.87 -4.04 10.70
C ASN A 255 8.29 -2.80 11.48
N PHE A 256 8.88 -1.82 10.80
CA PHE A 256 9.25 -0.56 11.45
C PHE A 256 8.05 0.28 11.90
N ARG A 257 6.95 0.26 11.13
CA ARG A 257 5.69 0.93 11.48
C ARG A 257 5.06 0.36 12.73
N LYS A 258 5.21 -0.95 12.99
CA LYS A 258 4.70 -1.58 14.22
C LYS A 258 5.32 -0.96 15.48
N TYR A 259 6.59 -0.51 15.44
CA TYR A 259 7.19 0.14 16.62
C TYR A 259 6.40 1.35 17.08
N ASP A 260 5.86 2.16 16.16
CA ASP A 260 5.09 3.37 16.49
C ASP A 260 3.80 3.06 17.27
N THR A 261 3.34 1.81 17.24
CA THR A 261 2.12 1.38 17.96
C THR A 261 2.34 1.07 19.43
N PHE A 262 3.58 0.76 19.85
CA PHE A 262 3.87 0.32 21.22
C PHE A 262 5.13 0.92 21.85
N VAL A 263 5.95 1.65 21.08
CA VAL A 263 7.14 2.34 21.58
C VAL A 263 6.86 3.84 21.76
N LYS A 264 6.91 4.31 23.01
CA LYS A 264 6.70 5.73 23.34
C LYS A 264 7.94 6.44 23.88
N ASP A 265 8.92 5.67 24.34
CA ASP A 265 10.15 6.16 24.98
C ASP A 265 11.12 6.78 23.96
N ASP A 266 11.67 7.95 24.27
CA ASP A 266 12.51 8.69 23.34
C ASP A 266 13.89 8.04 23.12
N GLY A 267 14.46 7.40 24.14
CA GLY A 267 15.69 6.62 24.01
C GLY A 267 15.48 5.43 23.06
N ALA A 268 14.35 4.73 23.19
CA ALA A 268 13.97 3.64 22.29
C ALA A 268 13.75 4.14 20.85
N LYS A 269 13.09 5.30 20.67
CA LYS A 269 12.92 5.92 19.34
C LYS A 269 14.25 6.23 18.68
N GLN A 270 15.25 6.72 19.43
CA GLN A 270 16.58 7.00 18.90
C GLN A 270 17.29 5.72 18.44
N ILE A 271 17.23 4.63 19.23
CA ILE A 271 17.79 3.32 18.85
C ILE A 271 17.09 2.80 17.59
N ILE A 272 15.75 2.85 17.54
CA ILE A 272 14.97 2.41 16.36
C ILE A 272 15.31 3.26 15.13
N LYS A 273 15.53 4.57 15.28
CA LYS A 273 15.98 5.44 14.18
C LYS A 273 17.35 5.01 13.66
N ALA A 274 18.27 4.61 14.53
CA ALA A 274 19.57 4.07 14.13
C ALA A 274 19.43 2.72 13.39
N ILE A 275 18.56 1.81 13.88
CA ILE A 275 18.26 0.55 13.18
C ILE A 275 17.68 0.84 11.78
N LYS A 276 16.66 1.71 11.69
CA LYS A 276 16.08 2.18 10.42
C LYS A 276 17.15 2.69 9.46
N LYS A 277 18.11 3.49 9.95
CA LYS A 277 19.20 4.03 9.12
C LYS A 277 20.04 2.95 8.46
N GLU A 278 20.37 1.87 9.18
CA GLU A 278 21.15 0.75 8.60
C GLU A 278 20.34 0.00 7.52
N TYR A 279 19.06 -0.28 7.77
CA TYR A 279 18.18 -0.89 6.77
C TYR A 279 17.99 0.01 5.55
N HIS A 280 17.91 1.33 5.74
CA HIS A 280 17.75 2.28 4.64
C HIS A 280 18.99 2.34 3.73
N LYS A 281 20.19 2.01 4.21
CA LYS A 281 21.37 1.86 3.33
C LYS A 281 21.16 0.73 2.34
N LEU A 282 20.67 -0.43 2.81
CA LEU A 282 20.33 -1.57 1.96
C LEU A 282 19.23 -1.19 0.97
N THR A 283 18.11 -0.64 1.44
CA THR A 283 16.95 -0.37 0.57
C THR A 283 17.27 0.69 -0.48
N LYS A 284 18.07 1.70 -0.17
CA LYS A 284 18.57 2.68 -1.15
C LYS A 284 19.33 2.00 -2.30
N GLY A 285 20.21 1.05 -1.97
CA GLY A 285 20.90 0.25 -2.97
C GLY A 285 19.93 -0.53 -3.84
N LEU A 286 18.98 -1.25 -3.21
CA LEU A 286 17.97 -2.04 -3.92
C LEU A 286 17.11 -1.20 -4.86
N TYR A 287 16.68 -0.01 -4.44
CA TYR A 287 15.93 0.91 -5.29
C TYR A 287 16.77 1.45 -6.46
N ALA A 288 18.04 1.81 -6.21
CA ALA A 288 18.94 2.29 -7.26
C ALA A 288 19.19 1.23 -8.35
N ASP A 289 19.45 -0.03 -7.95
CA ASP A 289 19.59 -1.13 -8.89
C ASP A 289 18.28 -1.41 -9.65
N ALA A 290 17.14 -1.43 -8.96
CA ALA A 290 15.85 -1.62 -9.64
C ALA A 290 15.58 -0.54 -10.70
N LYS A 291 15.87 0.73 -10.36
CA LYS A 291 15.78 1.86 -11.30
C LYS A 291 16.72 1.68 -12.49
N HIS A 292 17.95 1.24 -12.24
CA HIS A 292 18.93 0.95 -13.30
C HIS A 292 18.46 -0.19 -14.21
N ARG A 293 17.90 -1.27 -13.66
CA ARG A 293 17.35 -2.40 -14.45
C ARG A 293 16.17 -1.95 -15.32
N ASP A 294 15.28 -1.12 -14.78
CA ASP A 294 14.15 -0.58 -15.54
C ASP A 294 14.61 0.35 -16.68
N ALA A 295 15.68 1.13 -16.47
CA ALA A 295 16.21 2.04 -17.49
C ALA A 295 17.04 1.35 -18.58
N SER A 296 17.90 0.41 -18.20
CA SER A 296 18.93 -0.17 -19.08
C SER A 296 18.59 -1.58 -19.62
N GLY A 297 17.61 -2.26 -19.03
CA GLY A 297 17.36 -3.69 -19.29
C GLY A 297 18.53 -4.59 -18.86
N ALA A 298 19.52 -4.05 -18.13
CA ALA A 298 20.72 -4.78 -17.76
C ALA A 298 20.40 -5.99 -16.86
N LYS A 299 21.10 -7.09 -17.12
CA LYS A 299 21.10 -8.24 -16.22
C LYS A 299 22.07 -7.98 -15.06
N LYS A 300 21.49 -7.91 -13.86
CA LYS A 300 22.13 -8.06 -12.55
C LYS A 300 23.19 -6.98 -12.23
N SER A 301 22.91 -6.10 -11.29
CA SER A 301 23.97 -5.39 -10.57
C SER A 301 24.77 -6.37 -9.71
N GLU A 302 25.91 -5.91 -9.18
CA GLU A 302 26.52 -6.54 -8.00
C GLU A 302 25.45 -6.84 -6.94
N GLN A 303 25.63 -7.97 -6.23
CA GLN A 303 24.67 -8.40 -5.23
C GLN A 303 24.64 -7.38 -4.09
N ILE A 304 23.46 -6.81 -3.85
CA ILE A 304 23.26 -5.80 -2.81
C ILE A 304 23.03 -6.50 -1.48
N THR A 305 23.91 -6.25 -0.51
CA THR A 305 23.92 -6.88 0.81
C THR A 305 24.17 -5.85 1.90
N PHE A 306 23.98 -6.25 3.15
CA PHE A 306 24.52 -5.51 4.29
C PHE A 306 26.06 -5.61 4.31
N THR A 307 26.73 -4.58 4.82
CA THR A 307 28.15 -4.68 5.18
C THR A 307 28.31 -5.45 6.50
N ARG A 308 29.50 -6.03 6.73
CA ARG A 308 29.79 -6.72 8.00
C ARG A 308 29.61 -5.78 9.19
N GLU A 309 30.12 -4.55 9.10
CA GLU A 309 29.96 -3.52 10.12
C GLU A 309 28.49 -3.12 10.33
N GLY A 310 27.69 -3.12 9.26
CA GLY A 310 26.26 -2.86 9.30
C GLY A 310 25.51 -3.92 10.10
N VAL A 311 25.79 -5.20 9.86
CA VAL A 311 25.20 -6.32 10.62
C VAL A 311 25.58 -6.22 12.10
N GLU A 312 26.86 -6.02 12.41
CA GLU A 312 27.32 -5.87 13.80
C GLU A 312 26.67 -4.67 14.51
N SER A 313 26.52 -3.54 13.80
CA SER A 313 25.85 -2.35 14.30
C SER A 313 24.39 -2.65 14.63
N VAL A 314 23.66 -3.29 13.71
CA VAL A 314 22.26 -3.68 13.92
C VAL A 314 22.12 -4.64 15.11
N ASP A 315 23.03 -5.61 15.25
CA ASP A 315 23.01 -6.54 16.40
C ASP A 315 23.22 -5.84 17.74
N LYS A 316 24.17 -4.90 17.81
CA LYS A 316 24.39 -4.07 18.99
C LYS A 316 23.17 -3.20 19.31
N LEU A 317 22.51 -2.65 18.29
CA LEU A 317 21.31 -1.83 18.45
C LEU A 317 20.10 -2.65 18.91
N PHE A 318 19.88 -3.85 18.38
CA PHE A 318 18.81 -4.74 18.87
C PHE A 318 19.03 -5.15 20.32
N LYS A 319 20.27 -5.53 20.68
CA LYS A 319 20.64 -5.81 22.07
C LYS A 319 20.42 -4.61 22.98
N SER A 320 20.80 -3.42 22.53
CA SER A 320 20.59 -2.17 23.25
C SER A 320 19.10 -1.84 23.43
N LEU A 321 18.28 -2.06 22.41
CA LEU A 321 16.83 -1.87 22.48
C LEU A 321 16.23 -2.81 23.53
N LYS A 322 16.50 -4.12 23.43
CA LYS A 322 16.04 -5.10 24.42
C LYS A 322 16.53 -4.76 25.83
N THR A 323 17.79 -4.34 25.97
CA THR A 323 18.39 -3.96 27.25
C THR A 323 17.76 -2.68 27.82
N LEU A 324 17.40 -1.70 27.02
CA LEU A 324 16.69 -0.50 27.49
C LEU A 324 15.32 -0.87 28.07
N PHE A 325 14.61 -1.81 27.44
CA PHE A 325 13.33 -2.29 27.96
C PHE A 325 13.51 -3.21 29.19
N LEU A 326 14.51 -4.10 29.21
CA LEU A 326 14.81 -5.02 30.34
C LEU A 326 15.49 -4.32 31.53
N GLY A 327 16.37 -3.36 31.28
CA GLY A 327 17.15 -2.62 32.26
C GLY A 327 16.27 -1.77 33.17
N LYS A 328 15.13 -1.28 32.66
CA LYS A 328 14.09 -0.65 33.48
C LYS A 328 13.50 -1.59 34.54
N PHE A 329 13.55 -2.91 34.35
CA PHE A 329 13.17 -3.92 35.36
C PHE A 329 14.33 -4.25 36.28
N ASN A 330 15.53 -4.46 35.72
CA ASN A 330 16.70 -4.89 36.48
C ASN A 330 17.27 -3.79 37.39
N ALA A 331 17.03 -2.51 37.07
CA ALA A 331 17.41 -1.36 37.87
C ALA A 331 16.53 -1.14 39.12
N GLN A 332 15.43 -1.88 39.28
CA GLN A 332 14.66 -1.86 40.52
C GLN A 332 15.36 -2.71 41.60
N PRO A 333 15.40 -2.25 42.86
CA PRO A 333 15.97 -3.05 43.95
C PRO A 333 15.22 -4.39 44.06
N PRO A 334 15.87 -5.48 44.53
CA PRO A 334 15.27 -6.82 44.54
C PRO A 334 13.87 -6.89 45.18
N SER A 335 13.62 -6.06 46.20
CA SER A 335 12.33 -5.91 46.90
C SER A 335 11.23 -5.20 46.10
N LYS A 336 11.59 -4.44 45.06
CA LYS A 336 10.68 -3.72 44.15
C LYS A 336 10.67 -4.31 42.74
N ARG A 337 11.43 -5.38 42.46
CA ARG A 337 11.33 -6.15 41.20
C ARG A 337 9.95 -6.80 41.11
N SER A 338 8.93 -6.02 40.79
CA SER A 338 7.61 -6.56 40.47
C SER A 338 7.75 -7.42 39.22
N LYS A 339 7.11 -8.59 39.19
CA LYS A 339 6.93 -9.35 37.95
C LYS A 339 6.47 -8.37 36.85
N PRO A 340 7.04 -8.44 35.63
CA PRO A 340 6.64 -7.55 34.55
C PRO A 340 5.11 -7.57 34.43
N ASN A 341 4.47 -6.40 34.41
CA ASN A 341 3.03 -6.38 34.24
C ASN A 341 2.68 -6.85 32.81
N PHE A 342 1.45 -7.32 32.62
CA PHE A 342 1.03 -7.89 31.33
C PHE A 342 1.33 -6.99 30.12
N LYS A 343 1.19 -5.66 30.27
CA LYS A 343 1.48 -4.68 29.20
C LYS A 343 2.97 -4.70 28.83
N GLN A 344 3.85 -4.79 29.81
CA GLN A 344 5.30 -4.83 29.60
C GLN A 344 5.77 -6.15 28.97
N THR A 345 5.18 -7.28 29.38
CA THR A 345 5.41 -8.58 28.72
C THR A 345 4.97 -8.53 27.26
N LYS A 346 3.83 -7.91 26.97
CA LYS A 346 3.32 -7.73 25.61
C LYS A 346 4.22 -6.82 24.76
N THR A 347 4.76 -5.73 25.32
CA THR A 347 5.73 -4.87 24.63
C THR A 347 7.00 -5.65 24.30
N TYR A 348 7.52 -6.46 25.22
CA TYR A 348 8.70 -7.28 24.96
C TYR A 348 8.46 -8.35 23.88
N GLN A 349 7.33 -9.04 23.93
CA GLN A 349 6.93 -10.00 22.88
C GLN A 349 6.82 -9.32 21.50
N ASN A 350 6.24 -8.12 21.45
CA ASN A 350 6.16 -7.36 20.20
C ASN A 350 7.55 -6.92 19.70
N LEU A 351 8.45 -6.48 20.58
CA LEU A 351 9.83 -6.14 20.22
C LEU A 351 10.55 -7.35 19.63
N ASP A 352 10.45 -8.50 20.29
CA ASP A 352 11.09 -9.72 19.83
C ASP A 352 10.54 -10.17 18.47
N MET A 353 9.21 -10.17 18.30
CA MET A 353 8.59 -10.49 17.01
C MET A 353 9.08 -9.57 15.88
N VAL A 354 9.14 -8.25 16.12
CA VAL A 354 9.62 -7.29 15.12
C VAL A 354 11.10 -7.52 14.81
N GLU A 355 11.93 -7.72 15.84
CA GLU A 355 13.35 -8.05 15.67
C GLU A 355 13.52 -9.33 14.84
N GLN A 356 12.83 -10.42 15.17
CA GLN A 356 12.94 -11.68 14.41
C GLN A 356 12.54 -11.51 12.95
N ASN A 357 11.52 -10.70 12.65
CA ASN A 357 11.15 -10.42 11.28
C ASN A 357 12.21 -9.59 10.54
N LEU A 358 12.78 -8.59 11.21
CA LEU A 358 13.87 -7.78 10.65
C LEU A 358 15.17 -8.59 10.49
N ARG A 359 15.43 -9.58 11.35
CA ARG A 359 16.55 -10.52 11.23
C ARG A 359 16.46 -11.40 9.99
N LYS A 360 15.25 -11.83 9.61
CA LYS A 360 15.07 -12.54 8.32
C LYS A 360 15.55 -11.72 7.12
N VAL A 361 15.47 -10.40 7.19
CA VAL A 361 15.99 -9.50 6.15
C VAL A 361 17.52 -9.44 6.18
N LEU A 362 18.13 -9.40 7.38
CA LEU A 362 19.59 -9.52 7.52
C LEU A 362 20.09 -10.84 6.92
N ASP A 363 19.41 -11.94 7.19
CA ASP A 363 19.77 -13.26 6.67
C ASP A 363 19.62 -13.31 5.14
N LEU A 364 18.54 -12.74 4.61
CA LEU A 364 18.27 -12.68 3.17
C LEU A 364 19.31 -11.85 2.41
N TYR A 365 19.85 -10.80 3.03
CA TYR A 365 20.78 -9.86 2.43
C TYR A 365 22.14 -9.86 3.15
N LYS A 366 22.56 -11.01 3.68
CA LYS A 366 23.80 -11.11 4.47
C LYS A 366 25.03 -10.73 3.64
N PRO A 367 26.10 -10.22 4.27
CA PRO A 367 27.37 -9.96 3.59
C PRO A 367 27.87 -11.20 2.83
N ILE A 368 28.54 -10.98 1.70
CA ILE A 368 29.28 -12.03 1.00
C ILE A 368 30.65 -12.13 1.67
N ASP A 369 31.12 -13.35 1.88
CA ASP A 369 32.38 -13.60 2.59
C ASP A 369 33.63 -13.35 1.77
#